data_AF-A0A6L9QA84-F1
#
_entry.id   AF-A0A6L9QA84-F1
#
_cell.length_a   1.000
_cell.length_b   1.000
_cell.length_c   1.000
_cell.angle_alpha   90.00
_cell.angle_beta   90.00
_cell.angle_gamma   90.00
#
_symmetry.space_group_name_H-M   'P 1'
#
loop_
_entity.id
_entity.type
_entity.pdbx_description
1 polymer ?
#
loop_
_entity_poly.entity_id
_entity_poly.type
_entity_poly.pdbx_seq_one_letter_code
_entity_poly.pdbx_strand_id
1 'polypeptide(L)'
;MPIETRVHGAGGTVSQAAADLGAEVVAVPVRRGPVAPAAEVAEGLPFTLDELLALHRAKGEPGEITATQVRIGDRVRELLLYGVGDAAPADLRRAGAALARRGRGR
;
A
#
# COMPACT_ATOMS: atom_id res chain seq x y z
N MET A 1 -5.81 -20.59 -11.28
CA MET A 1 -5.68 -19.45 -12.21
C MET A 1 -4.27 -18.89 -12.10
N PRO A 2 -3.52 -18.75 -13.20
CA PRO A 2 -2.28 -17.99 -13.18
C PRO A 2 -2.58 -16.52 -12.85
N ILE A 3 -1.71 -15.89 -12.05
CA ILE A 3 -1.75 -14.44 -11.84
C ILE A 3 -1.11 -13.83 -13.08
N GLU A 4 -1.88 -13.05 -13.84
CA GLU A 4 -1.30 -12.21 -14.89
C GLU A 4 -0.75 -10.95 -14.23
N THR A 5 0.56 -10.71 -14.37
CA THR A 5 1.21 -9.50 -13.83
C THR A 5 1.70 -8.65 -14.99
N ARG A 6 1.21 -7.42 -15.06
CA ARG A 6 1.72 -6.39 -15.97
C ARG A 6 2.23 -5.21 -15.16
N VAL A 7 3.34 -4.64 -15.60
CA VAL A 7 3.92 -3.44 -14.98
C VAL A 7 3.87 -2.32 -16.01
N HIS A 8 3.28 -1.19 -15.61
CA HIS A 8 3.19 0.00 -16.44
C HIS A 8 3.70 1.19 -15.62
N GLY A 9 4.44 2.09 -16.26
CA GLY A 9 4.72 3.39 -15.66
C GLY A 9 3.44 4.22 -15.68
N ALA A 10 3.07 4.78 -14.54
CA ALA A 10 2.04 5.81 -14.42
C ALA A 10 2.71 7.10 -13.94
N GLY A 11 2.44 8.22 -14.61
CA GLY A 11 2.80 9.55 -14.11
C GLY A 11 1.78 10.03 -13.08
N GLY A 12 2.08 11.15 -12.41
CA GLY A 12 1.15 11.77 -11.45
C GLY A 12 1.18 11.13 -10.07
N THR A 13 0.04 11.15 -9.38
CA THR A 13 -0.10 10.65 -8.02
C THR A 13 -0.68 9.23 -7.95
N VAL A 14 -0.59 8.60 -6.77
CA VAL A 14 -1.13 7.25 -6.55
C VAL A 14 -2.66 7.26 -6.64
N SER A 15 -3.30 8.27 -6.06
CA SER A 15 -4.75 8.50 -6.13
C SER A 15 -5.24 8.69 -7.56
N GLN A 16 -4.50 9.46 -8.37
CA GLN A 16 -4.82 9.65 -9.80
C GLN A 16 -4.72 8.32 -10.56
N ALA A 17 -3.60 7.61 -10.44
CA ALA A 17 -3.42 6.32 -11.09
C ALA A 17 -4.49 5.28 -10.67
N ALA A 18 -4.86 5.26 -9.39
CA ALA A 18 -5.91 4.38 -8.88
C ALA A 18 -7.31 4.72 -9.45
N ALA A 19 -7.61 6.02 -9.63
CA ALA A 19 -8.84 6.46 -10.26
C ALA A 19 -8.90 6.06 -11.74
N ASP A 20 -7.84 6.38 -12.50
CA ASP A 20 -7.76 6.15 -13.95
C ASP A 20 -7.80 4.66 -14.31
N LEU A 21 -7.12 3.83 -13.52
CA LEU A 21 -7.08 2.37 -13.72
C LEU A 21 -8.27 1.64 -13.10
N GLY A 22 -9.14 2.34 -12.36
CA GLY A 22 -10.25 1.72 -11.64
C GLY A 22 -9.81 0.76 -10.52
N ALA A 23 -8.59 0.90 -9.98
CA ALA A 23 -7.98 -0.05 -9.05
C ALA A 23 -8.73 -0.18 -7.71
N GLU A 24 -9.19 -1.37 -7.35
CA GLU A 24 -9.91 -1.57 -6.08
C GLU A 24 -9.02 -1.45 -4.84
N VAL A 25 -7.71 -1.63 -5.03
CA VAL A 25 -6.69 -1.65 -3.98
C VAL A 25 -5.54 -0.73 -4.37
N VAL A 26 -5.09 0.06 -3.40
CA VAL A 26 -3.85 0.84 -3.47
C VAL A 26 -2.89 0.28 -2.43
N ALA A 27 -1.61 0.17 -2.77
CA ALA A 27 -0.59 -0.35 -1.86
C ALA A 27 0.60 0.62 -1.76
N VAL A 28 0.96 1.00 -0.54
CA VAL A 28 2.06 1.93 -0.24
C VAL A 28 3.10 1.22 0.65
N PRO A 29 4.39 1.21 0.26
CA PRO A 29 5.43 0.57 1.06
C PRO A 29 5.72 1.36 2.35
N VAL A 30 5.93 0.64 3.45
CA VAL A 30 6.34 1.18 4.75
C VAL A 30 7.73 0.65 5.09
N ARG A 31 8.68 1.56 5.26
CA ARG A 31 10.03 1.24 5.72
C ARG A 31 10.01 0.90 7.21
N ARG A 32 11.02 0.16 7.67
CA ARG A 32 11.24 0.04 9.12
C ARG A 32 11.52 1.41 9.72
N GLY A 33 10.94 1.67 10.89
CA GLY A 33 11.16 2.90 11.66
C GLY A 33 9.88 3.68 11.94
N PRO A 34 9.98 4.82 12.65
CA PRO A 34 8.81 5.56 13.14
C PRO A 34 8.20 6.49 12.08
N VAL A 35 8.74 6.53 10.87
CA VAL A 35 8.36 7.51 9.85
C VAL A 35 7.38 6.86 8.88
N ALA A 36 6.13 7.33 8.87
CA ALA A 36 5.17 6.95 7.85
C ALA A 36 5.64 7.38 6.44
N PRO A 37 5.25 6.64 5.39
CA PRO A 37 5.54 7.06 4.02
C PRO A 37 4.81 8.37 3.71
N ALA A 38 5.49 9.29 3.03
CA ALA A 38 4.87 10.48 2.47
C ALA A 38 4.05 10.09 1.23
N ALA A 39 2.79 9.71 1.44
CA ALA A 39 1.88 9.27 0.39
C ALA A 39 0.62 10.14 0.37
N GLU A 40 0.40 10.86 -0.74
CA GLU A 40 -0.75 11.78 -0.89
C GLU A 40 -2.11 11.11 -0.75
N VAL A 41 -2.19 9.80 -1.03
CA VAL A 41 -3.42 9.03 -0.83
C VAL A 41 -3.93 9.10 0.62
N ALA A 42 -3.06 9.39 1.58
CA ALA A 42 -3.43 9.60 2.98
C ALA A 42 -4.32 10.83 3.20
N GLU A 43 -4.33 11.81 2.29
CA GLU A 43 -5.20 13.00 2.39
C GLU A 43 -6.69 12.64 2.38
N GLY A 44 -7.04 11.46 1.86
CA GLY A 44 -8.41 10.93 1.88
C GLY A 44 -8.82 10.26 3.20
N LEU A 45 -7.95 10.25 4.23
CA LEU A 45 -8.20 9.64 5.53
C LEU A 45 -8.60 10.71 6.57
N PRO A 46 -9.45 10.36 7.55
CA PRO A 46 -9.76 11.26 8.66
C PRO A 46 -8.66 11.30 9.75
N PHE A 47 -7.52 10.65 9.50
CA PHE A 47 -6.37 10.52 10.39
C PHE A 47 -5.09 10.41 9.56
N THR A 48 -3.94 10.61 10.18
CA THR A 48 -2.63 10.49 9.56
C THR A 48 -2.19 9.03 9.41
N LEU A 49 -1.23 8.76 8.52
CA LEU A 49 -0.62 7.44 8.43
C LEU A 49 0.18 7.08 9.69
N ASP A 50 0.81 8.06 10.36
CA ASP A 50 1.52 7.84 11.62
C ASP A 50 0.58 7.34 12.72
N GLU A 51 -0.59 7.98 12.88
CA GLU A 51 -1.62 7.54 13.84
C GLU A 51 -2.09 6.10 13.53
N LEU A 52 -2.34 5.80 12.25
CA LEU A 52 -2.76 4.47 11.84
C LEU A 52 -1.68 3.41 12.11
N LEU A 53 -0.43 3.68 11.72
CA LEU A 53 0.69 2.78 11.95
C LEU A 53 0.95 2.57 13.45
N ALA A 54 0.86 3.63 14.25
CA ALA A 54 1.00 3.56 15.70
C ALA A 54 -0.13 2.73 16.34
N LEU A 55 -1.38 2.94 15.93
CA LEU A 55 -2.54 2.17 16.39
C LEU A 55 -2.33 0.67 16.17
N HIS A 56 -1.84 0.30 14.98
CA HIS A 56 -1.56 -1.08 14.61
C HIS A 56 -0.21 -1.61 15.11
N ARG A 57 0.59 -0.77 15.79
CA ARG A 57 1.97 -1.07 16.22
C ARG A 57 2.81 -1.59 15.07
N ALA A 58 2.59 -1.05 13.88
CA ALA A 58 3.24 -1.47 12.66
C ALA A 58 4.75 -1.23 12.75
N LYS A 59 5.54 -2.20 12.32
CA LYS A 59 7.00 -2.15 12.41
C LYS A 59 7.68 -1.90 11.06
N GLY A 60 6.94 -2.07 9.97
CA GLY A 60 7.48 -2.10 8.62
C GLY A 60 8.24 -3.40 8.33
N GLU A 61 7.93 -4.51 9.03
CA GLU A 61 8.58 -5.79 8.79
C GLU A 61 8.25 -6.33 7.38
N PRO A 62 9.19 -6.99 6.68
CA PRO A 62 8.94 -7.50 5.34
C PRO A 62 7.69 -8.40 5.26
N GLY A 63 6.67 -7.95 4.53
CA GLY A 63 5.40 -8.64 4.35
C GLY A 63 4.37 -8.44 5.47
N GLU A 64 4.65 -7.58 6.45
CA GLU A 64 3.63 -7.01 7.34
C GLU A 64 2.65 -6.18 6.52
N ILE A 65 1.35 -6.23 6.84
CA ILE A 65 0.32 -5.47 6.13
C ILE A 65 -0.63 -4.86 7.15
N THR A 66 -0.76 -3.54 7.11
CA THR A 66 -1.84 -2.78 7.75
C THR A 66 -2.81 -2.34 6.67
N ALA A 67 -4.11 -2.57 6.87
CA ALA A 67 -5.14 -2.24 5.90
C ALA A 67 -6.14 -1.24 6.47
N THR A 68 -6.57 -0.28 5.66
CA THR A 68 -7.64 0.67 5.99
C THR A 68 -8.43 1.02 4.72
N GLN A 69 -9.55 1.73 4.89
CA GLN A 69 -10.33 2.23 3.77
C GLN A 69 -10.07 3.70 3.55
N VAL A 70 -9.93 4.10 2.29
CA VAL A 70 -9.61 5.47 1.89
C VAL A 70 -10.57 5.93 0.79
N ARG A 71 -10.97 7.20 0.84
CA ARG A 71 -11.74 7.82 -0.25
C ARG A 71 -10.79 8.30 -1.33
N ILE A 72 -10.96 7.84 -2.56
CA ILE A 72 -10.24 8.33 -3.75
C ILE A 72 -11.28 8.68 -4.80
N GLY A 73 -11.42 9.97 -5.10
CA GLY A 73 -12.51 10.50 -5.91
C GLY A 73 -13.87 10.26 -5.26
N ASP A 74 -14.80 9.66 -6.00
CA ASP A 74 -16.15 9.33 -5.57
C ASP A 74 -16.27 7.92 -4.94
N ARG A 75 -15.18 7.16 -4.85
CA ARG A 75 -15.18 5.76 -4.39
C ARG A 75 -14.36 5.56 -3.13
N VAL A 76 -14.83 4.62 -2.30
CA VAL A 76 -14.01 4.06 -1.22
C VAL A 76 -13.22 2.88 -1.77
N ARG A 77 -11.92 2.87 -1.53
CA ARG A 77 -10.97 1.85 -1.96
C ARG A 77 -10.20 1.33 -0.76
N GLU A 78 -9.57 0.18 -0.92
CA GLU A 78 -8.70 -0.35 0.12
C GLU A 78 -7.29 0.21 -0.02
N LEU A 79 -6.74 0.72 1.09
CA LEU A 79 -5.33 1.11 1.20
C LEU A 79 -4.59 0.04 2.02
N LEU A 80 -3.55 -0.53 1.40
CA LEU A 80 -2.61 -1.44 2.05
C LEU A 80 -1.30 -0.71 2.32
N LEU A 81 -0.92 -0.62 3.58
CA LEU A 81 0.40 -0.20 4.02
C LEU A 81 1.22 -1.46 4.26
N TYR A 82 2.20 -1.74 3.40
CA TYR A 82 2.94 -3.00 3.45
C TYR A 82 4.41 -2.81 3.82
N GLY A 83 4.88 -3.53 4.83
CA GLY A 83 6.23 -3.46 5.33
C GLY A 83 7.26 -4.01 4.34
N VAL A 84 8.33 -3.25 4.11
CA VAL A 84 9.44 -3.62 3.22
C VAL A 84 10.78 -3.76 3.94
N GLY A 85 10.79 -3.70 5.27
CA GLY A 85 12.01 -3.76 6.08
C GLY A 85 13.00 -2.67 5.67
N ASP A 86 14.23 -3.10 5.35
CA ASP A 86 15.30 -2.23 4.89
C ASP A 86 15.32 -2.10 3.34
N ALA A 87 14.30 -2.67 2.67
CA ALA A 87 14.16 -2.86 1.23
C ALA A 87 15.36 -3.54 0.57
N ALA A 88 16.02 -4.45 1.30
CA ALA A 88 16.96 -5.38 0.70
C ALA A 88 16.23 -6.32 -0.29
N PRO A 89 16.93 -6.93 -1.25
CA PRO A 89 16.28 -7.81 -2.24
C PRO A 89 15.46 -8.95 -1.63
N ALA A 90 15.90 -9.53 -0.50
CA ALA A 90 15.15 -10.58 0.20
C ALA A 90 13.86 -10.03 0.85
N ASP A 91 13.92 -8.83 1.42
CA ASP A 91 12.78 -8.15 2.03
C ASP A 91 11.72 -7.82 0.99
N LEU A 92 12.13 -7.26 -0.16
CA LEU A 92 11.23 -6.92 -1.26
C LEU A 92 10.55 -8.15 -1.85
N ARG A 93 11.26 -9.29 -1.97
CA ARG A 93 10.64 -10.55 -2.38
C ARG A 93 9.56 -11.01 -1.40
N ARG A 94 9.85 -10.92 -0.09
CA ARG A 94 8.90 -11.30 0.97
C ARG A 94 7.68 -10.37 0.99
N ALA A 95 7.90 -9.07 0.91
CA ALA A 95 6.88 -8.04 0.85
C ALA A 95 5.98 -8.21 -0.39
N GLY A 96 6.57 -8.34 -1.57
CA GLY A 96 5.84 -8.57 -2.83
C GLY A 96 5.02 -9.85 -2.80
N ALA A 97 5.56 -10.94 -2.23
CA ALA A 97 4.81 -12.20 -2.09
C ALA A 97 3.62 -12.06 -1.14
N ALA A 98 3.75 -11.31 -0.04
CA ALA A 98 2.63 -11.03 0.87
C ALA A 98 1.55 -10.17 0.19
N LEU A 99 1.97 -9.11 -0.51
CA LEU A 99 1.07 -8.23 -1.25
C LEU A 99 0.31 -8.97 -2.35
N ALA A 100 0.99 -9.79 -3.15
CA ALA A 100 0.37 -10.59 -4.21
C ALA A 100 -0.64 -11.61 -3.66
N ARG A 101 -0.39 -12.18 -2.47
CA ARG A 101 -1.38 -13.03 -1.79
C ARG A 101 -2.58 -12.22 -1.31
N ARG A 102 -2.36 -11.00 -0.82
CA ARG A 102 -3.42 -10.12 -0.31
C ARG A 102 -4.31 -9.52 -1.39
N GLY A 103 -3.76 -9.25 -2.57
CA GLY A 103 -4.48 -8.74 -3.74
C GLY A 103 -5.08 -9.84 -4.63
N ARG A 104 -4.99 -11.11 -4.25
CA ARG A 104 -5.48 -12.21 -5.09
C ARG A 104 -6.98 -12.04 -5.39
N GLY A 105 -7.32 -11.99 -6.68
CA GLY A 105 -8.71 -11.90 -7.16
C GLY A 105 -9.22 -10.47 -7.31
N ARG A 106 -8.33 -9.47 -7.23
CA ARG A 106 -8.61 -8.04 -7.33
C ARG A 106 -7.52 -7.34 -8.13
#